data_AF-A0A7C3K5D5-F1
#
_entry.id   AF-A0A7C3K5D5-F1
#
_cell.length_a   1.000
_cell.length_b   1.000
_cell.length_c   1.000
_cell.angle_alpha   90.00
_cell.angle_beta   90.00
_cell.angle_gamma   90.00
#
_symmetry.space_group_name_H-M   'P 1'
#
loop_
_entity.id
_entity.type
_entity.pdbx_description
1 polymer ?
#
loop_
_entity_poly.entity_id
_entity_poly.type
_entity_poly.pdbx_seq_one_letter_code
_entity_poly.pdbx_strand_id
1 'polypeptide(L)'
;FDGENILVGVGSDHTDRELERYSIVKSKQVCQNVLSSEVWRYEEVESGWDDLLIESWTKPTEAEDWIPYQKAPLSTIISATDLMDRVKSKLIDGQADGLVIYSGTIPIVTNEIIYGSSFRAELIDSRLGRRLTCEYKVVRLDYLEDVGS
;
A
#
# COMPACT_ATOMS: atom_id res chain seq x y z
N PHE A 1 0.80 22.95 -9.88
CA PHE A 1 1.02 22.67 -8.45
C PHE A 1 2.52 22.67 -8.29
N ASP A 2 3.11 23.44 -7.38
CA ASP A 2 4.58 23.41 -7.27
C ASP A 2 5.01 22.08 -6.63
N GLY A 3 6.10 21.50 -7.12
CA GLY A 3 6.64 20.21 -6.68
C GLY A 3 7.27 20.22 -5.28
N GLU A 4 6.93 21.17 -4.39
CA GLU A 4 7.49 21.28 -3.04
C GLU A 4 6.63 20.60 -1.96
N ASN A 5 5.41 20.15 -2.25
CA ASN A 5 4.52 19.57 -1.26
C ASN A 5 4.35 18.05 -1.43
N ILE A 6 5.31 17.29 -0.92
CA ILE A 6 5.24 15.81 -0.89
C ILE A 6 4.20 15.38 0.13
N LEU A 7 3.30 14.49 -0.30
CA LEU A 7 2.23 13.94 0.53
C LEU A 7 2.48 12.45 0.77
N VAL A 8 2.15 12.01 1.99
CA VAL A 8 2.34 10.64 2.46
C VAL A 8 0.97 10.05 2.76
N GLY A 9 0.70 8.89 2.18
CA GLY A 9 -0.52 8.11 2.40
C GLY A 9 -0.20 6.65 2.72
N VAL A 10 -1.21 5.90 3.15
CA VAL A 10 -1.13 4.43 3.26
C VAL A 10 -2.08 3.80 2.27
N GLY A 11 -1.68 2.73 1.60
CA GLY A 11 -2.49 2.10 0.59
C GLY A 11 -2.11 0.66 0.30
N SER A 12 -2.96 0.00 -0.46
CA SER A 12 -2.78 -1.39 -0.92
C SER A 12 -2.54 -1.40 -2.43
N ASP A 13 -1.36 -1.85 -2.85
CA ASP A 13 -1.04 -2.21 -4.24
C ASP A 13 -1.46 -3.68 -4.44
N HIS A 14 -2.74 -3.87 -4.75
CA HIS A 14 -3.26 -5.21 -5.01
C HIS A 14 -2.65 -5.81 -6.27
N THR A 15 -2.27 -7.08 -6.18
CA THR A 15 -1.84 -7.86 -7.33
C THR A 15 -2.70 -9.11 -7.42
N ASP A 16 -3.39 -9.29 -8.56
CA ASP A 16 -4.01 -10.58 -8.90
C ASP A 16 -2.93 -11.60 -9.28
N ARG A 17 -2.69 -12.58 -8.41
CA ARG A 17 -1.62 -13.56 -8.58
C ARG A 17 -1.91 -14.62 -9.65
N GLU A 18 -3.16 -14.90 -9.95
CA GLU A 18 -3.50 -15.82 -11.05
C GLU A 18 -3.21 -15.15 -12.39
N LEU A 19 -3.51 -13.85 -12.53
CA LEU A 19 -3.12 -13.05 -13.69
C LEU A 19 -1.62 -12.71 -13.73
N GLU A 20 -0.93 -12.59 -12.59
CA GLU A 20 0.51 -12.30 -12.52
C GLU A 20 1.33 -13.38 -13.24
N ARG A 21 0.87 -14.64 -13.18
CA ARG A 21 1.47 -15.78 -13.93
C ARG A 21 1.47 -15.57 -15.44
N TYR A 22 0.55 -14.76 -15.96
CA TYR A 22 0.42 -14.48 -17.39
C TYR A 22 0.95 -13.09 -17.76
N SER A 23 0.84 -12.09 -16.88
CA SER A 23 1.42 -10.75 -17.07
C SER A 23 1.37 -9.91 -15.79
N ILE A 24 2.55 -9.55 -15.26
CA ILE A 24 2.74 -8.62 -14.13
C ILE A 24 2.06 -7.26 -14.38
N VAL A 25 2.07 -6.77 -15.63
CA VAL A 25 1.49 -5.47 -15.96
C VAL A 25 -0.03 -5.52 -15.94
N LYS A 26 -0.63 -6.61 -16.46
CA LYS A 26 -2.09 -6.75 -16.47
C LYS A 26 -2.67 -7.04 -15.08
N SER A 27 -1.99 -7.82 -14.24
CA SER A 27 -2.46 -8.09 -12.87
C SER A 27 -2.54 -6.82 -12.02
N LYS A 28 -1.62 -5.86 -12.22
CA LYS A 28 -1.63 -4.54 -11.58
C LYS A 28 -2.63 -3.55 -12.18
N GLN A 29 -3.08 -3.74 -13.42
CA GLN A 29 -4.08 -2.87 -14.07
C GLN A 29 -5.52 -3.26 -13.73
N VAL A 30 -5.77 -4.53 -13.40
CA VAL A 30 -7.11 -5.03 -13.08
C VAL A 30 -7.49 -4.72 -11.62
N CYS A 31 -6.50 -4.66 -10.72
CA CYS A 31 -6.75 -4.33 -9.33
C CYS A 31 -6.65 -2.81 -9.08
N GLN A 32 -7.69 -2.25 -8.47
CA GLN A 32 -7.66 -0.84 -8.06
C GLN A 32 -6.67 -0.66 -6.90
N ASN A 33 -5.79 0.32 -7.03
CA ASN A 33 -5.00 0.81 -5.91
C ASN A 33 -5.93 1.56 -4.95
N VAL A 34 -5.98 1.12 -3.69
CA VAL A 34 -6.77 1.79 -2.66
C VAL A 34 -5.82 2.58 -1.76
N LEU A 35 -6.10 3.87 -1.57
CA LEU A 35 -5.32 4.78 -0.73
C LEU A 35 -6.20 5.26 0.43
N SER A 36 -5.57 5.65 1.54
CA SER A 36 -6.22 6.36 2.64
C SER A 36 -6.95 7.61 2.17
N SER A 37 -8.08 7.91 2.81
CA SER A 37 -8.86 9.13 2.54
C SER A 37 -8.15 10.41 2.97
N GLU A 38 -7.15 10.26 3.83
CA GLU A 38 -6.32 11.33 4.37
C GLU A 38 -4.86 11.11 3.99
N VAL A 39 -4.11 12.20 3.95
CA VAL A 39 -2.66 12.22 3.68
C VAL A 39 -1.99 13.20 4.62
N TRP A 40 -0.72 12.96 4.93
CA TRP A 40 0.13 13.86 5.69
C TRP A 40 1.09 14.60 4.77
N ARG A 41 1.51 15.80 5.18
CA ARG A 41 2.66 16.46 4.55
C ARG A 41 3.93 15.74 5.00
N TYR A 42 4.83 15.43 4.07
CA TYR A 42 6.08 14.71 4.38
C TYR A 42 6.93 15.45 5.43
N GLU A 43 6.98 16.78 5.36
CA GLU A 43 7.71 17.64 6.30
C GLU A 43 7.31 17.41 7.77
N GLU A 44 6.07 16.99 8.03
CA GLU A 44 5.58 16.75 9.39
C GLU A 44 6.13 15.45 9.99
N VAL A 45 6.55 14.50 9.15
CA VAL A 45 6.96 13.15 9.53
C VAL A 45 8.41 12.84 9.18
N GLU A 46 9.08 13.66 8.36
CA GLU A 46 10.46 13.47 7.90
C GLU A 46 11.42 13.17 9.06
N SER A 47 11.36 13.93 10.15
CA SER A 47 12.27 13.78 11.29
C SER A 47 12.12 12.45 12.06
N GLY A 48 11.00 11.74 11.86
CA GLY A 48 10.69 10.48 12.54
C GLY A 48 10.24 9.40 11.58
N TRP A 49 10.64 9.50 10.30
CA TRP A 49 10.17 8.62 9.23
C TRP A 49 10.38 7.14 9.57
N ASP A 50 11.58 6.80 10.02
CA ASP A 50 12.01 5.43 10.32
C ASP A 50 11.29 4.79 11.52
N ASP A 51 10.72 5.63 12.40
CA ASP A 51 9.96 5.23 13.59
C ASP A 51 8.45 5.07 13.30
N LEU A 52 7.98 5.54 12.14
CA LEU A 52 6.61 5.31 11.73
C LEU A 52 6.36 3.80 11.61
N LEU A 53 5.21 3.37 12.09
CA LEU A 53 4.81 1.96 12.05
C LEU A 53 3.72 1.79 11.02
N ILE A 54 3.87 0.79 10.15
CA ILE A 54 2.80 0.35 9.27
C ILE A 54 2.33 -1.03 9.70
N GLU A 55 1.02 -1.14 9.86
CA GLU A 55 0.33 -2.36 10.26
C GLU A 55 -0.79 -2.65 9.28
N SER A 56 -1.04 -3.93 9.00
CA SER A 56 -2.21 -4.35 8.24
C SER A 56 -2.87 -5.57 8.85
N TRP A 57 -4.16 -5.71 8.56
CA TRP A 57 -5.00 -6.82 8.97
C TRP A 57 -5.88 -7.26 7.82
N THR A 58 -6.26 -8.53 7.85
CA THR A 58 -7.19 -9.12 6.90
C THR A 58 -8.22 -9.96 7.63
N LYS A 59 -9.42 -10.05 7.07
CA LYS A 59 -10.46 -10.99 7.52
C LYS A 59 -10.59 -12.09 6.49
N PRO A 60 -10.38 -13.39 6.82
CA PRO A 60 -10.63 -14.46 5.86
C PRO A 60 -12.09 -14.48 5.37
N THR A 61 -13.04 -14.27 6.28
CA THR A 61 -14.47 -14.06 5.97
C THR A 61 -15.08 -12.93 6.80
N GLU A 62 -16.25 -12.41 6.39
CA GLU A 62 -16.92 -11.30 7.10
C GLU A 62 -17.28 -11.64 8.56
N ALA A 63 -17.51 -12.92 8.84
CA ALA A 63 -17.87 -13.43 10.16
C ALA A 63 -16.67 -13.63 11.09
N GLU A 64 -15.45 -13.64 10.54
CA GLU A 64 -14.22 -13.85 11.30
C GLU A 64 -13.63 -12.53 11.82
N ASP A 65 -12.76 -12.68 12.83
CA ASP A 65 -12.02 -11.59 13.42
C ASP A 65 -10.87 -11.12 12.50
N TRP A 66 -10.41 -9.89 12.76
CA TRP A 66 -9.24 -9.33 12.09
C TRP A 66 -7.97 -10.10 12.49
N ILE A 67 -7.25 -10.59 11.49
CA ILE A 67 -5.97 -11.29 11.67
C ILE A 67 -4.84 -10.32 11.28
N PRO A 68 -3.82 -10.10 12.13
CA PRO A 68 -2.63 -9.34 11.77
C PRO A 68 -1.96 -9.94 10.54
N TYR A 69 -1.67 -9.09 9.55
CA TYR A 69 -1.16 -9.51 8.24
C TYR A 69 0.23 -8.97 7.95
N GLN A 70 0.50 -7.70 8.24
CA GLN A 70 1.85 -7.10 8.14
C GLN A 70 2.09 -6.18 9.33
N LYS A 71 3.34 -6.08 9.78
CA LYS A 71 3.75 -5.13 10.82
C LYS A 71 5.26 -4.88 10.73
N ALA A 72 5.66 -3.66 10.40
CA ALA A 72 7.07 -3.26 10.47
C ALA A 72 7.22 -1.74 10.60
N PRO A 73 8.35 -1.27 11.14
CA PRO A 73 8.71 0.13 11.06
C PRO A 73 9.09 0.51 9.61
N LEU A 74 8.90 1.77 9.22
CA LEU A 74 9.25 2.23 7.87
C LEU A 74 10.76 2.22 7.59
N SER A 75 11.61 2.13 8.62
CA SER A 75 13.05 1.84 8.42
C SER A 75 13.34 0.55 7.65
N THR A 76 12.36 -0.35 7.53
CA THR A 76 12.49 -1.60 6.75
C THR A 76 12.24 -1.42 5.25
N ILE A 77 11.74 -0.26 4.82
CA ILE A 77 11.49 0.08 3.41
C ILE A 77 12.43 1.20 2.95
N ILE A 78 12.51 1.42 1.64
CA ILE A 78 13.31 2.52 1.08
C ILE A 78 12.77 3.85 1.61
N SER A 79 13.68 4.74 2.03
CA SER A 79 13.33 6.07 2.53
C SER A 79 12.59 6.88 1.46
N ALA A 80 11.72 7.80 1.88
CA ALA A 80 11.01 8.67 0.95
C ALA A 80 11.99 9.48 0.08
N THR A 81 13.06 9.99 0.65
CA THR A 81 14.09 10.77 -0.06
C THR A 81 14.78 9.93 -1.13
N ASP A 82 15.28 8.73 -0.79
CA ASP A 82 15.95 7.86 -1.76
C ASP A 82 15.01 7.44 -2.88
N LEU A 83 13.73 7.19 -2.56
CA LEU A 83 12.71 6.84 -3.54
C LEU A 83 12.46 8.01 -4.51
N MET A 84 12.35 9.23 -3.99
CA MET A 84 12.16 10.42 -4.81
C MET A 84 13.37 10.68 -5.72
N ASP A 85 14.60 10.56 -5.20
CA ASP A 85 15.81 10.75 -5.99
C ASP A 85 15.91 9.72 -7.12
N ARG A 86 15.52 8.46 -6.85
CA ARG A 86 15.44 7.40 -7.86
C ARG A 86 14.37 7.66 -8.91
N VAL A 87 13.24 8.26 -8.53
CA VAL A 87 12.18 8.59 -9.49
C VAL A 87 12.57 9.80 -10.33
N LYS A 88 13.04 10.88 -9.70
CA LYS A 88 13.49 12.10 -10.39
C LYS A 88 14.60 11.82 -11.39
N SER A 89 15.55 10.94 -11.06
CA SER A 89 16.63 10.54 -11.98
C SER A 89 16.16 9.73 -13.20
N LYS A 90 14.91 9.26 -13.22
CA LYS A 90 14.31 8.50 -14.33
C LYS A 90 13.24 9.28 -15.11
N LEU A 91 12.81 10.43 -14.63
CA LEU A 91 11.84 11.28 -15.34
C LEU A 91 12.55 12.04 -16.47
N ILE A 92 12.04 11.91 -17.69
CA ILE A 92 12.63 12.51 -18.89
C ILE A 92 12.40 14.02 -18.93
N ASP A 93 11.26 14.48 -18.42
CA ASP A 93 10.84 15.89 -18.37
C ASP A 93 10.95 16.51 -16.97
N GLY A 94 11.32 15.72 -15.97
CA GLY A 94 11.43 16.13 -14.57
C GLY A 94 10.08 16.46 -13.89
N GLN A 95 8.94 16.19 -14.53
CA GLN A 95 7.63 16.49 -13.96
C GLN A 95 7.19 15.39 -12.98
N ALA A 96 7.08 15.73 -11.70
CA ALA A 96 6.60 14.84 -10.64
C ALA A 96 5.21 15.22 -10.11
N ASP A 97 4.59 16.26 -10.67
CA ASP A 97 3.28 16.75 -10.24
C ASP A 97 2.21 15.66 -10.41
N GLY A 98 1.49 15.34 -9.33
CA GLY A 98 0.44 14.32 -9.34
C GLY A 98 0.94 12.88 -9.42
N LEU A 99 2.25 12.65 -9.29
CA LEU A 99 2.81 11.31 -9.29
C LEU A 99 2.58 10.61 -7.95
N VAL A 100 1.97 9.42 -7.99
CA VAL A 100 1.83 8.54 -6.82
C VAL A 100 2.91 7.47 -6.90
N ILE A 101 3.70 7.33 -5.83
CA ILE A 101 4.77 6.35 -5.74
C ILE A 101 4.51 5.45 -4.52
N TYR A 102 4.46 4.14 -4.74
CA TYR A 102 4.43 3.15 -3.67
C TYR A 102 5.87 2.73 -3.34
N SER A 103 6.26 2.91 -2.08
CA SER A 103 7.64 2.65 -1.58
C SER A 103 7.98 1.17 -1.43
N GLY A 104 7.01 0.28 -1.65
CA GLY A 104 7.15 -1.17 -1.59
C GLY A 104 6.18 -1.82 -0.60
N THR A 105 6.33 -3.13 -0.42
CA THR A 105 5.48 -3.96 0.45
C THR A 105 6.35 -4.59 1.53
N ILE A 106 5.84 -4.64 2.76
CA ILE A 106 6.52 -5.28 3.91
C ILE A 106 6.17 -6.78 3.98
N PRO A 107 7.08 -7.65 4.44
CA PRO A 107 6.79 -9.07 4.61
C PRO A 107 5.53 -9.32 5.44
N ILE A 108 4.76 -10.33 5.04
CA ILE A 108 3.61 -10.78 5.81
C ILE A 108 4.08 -11.45 7.11
N VAL A 109 3.36 -11.23 8.20
CA VAL A 109 3.61 -11.92 9.49
C VAL A 109 2.99 -13.32 9.51
N THR A 110 2.08 -13.60 8.59
CA THR A 110 1.48 -14.92 8.40
C THR A 110 2.37 -15.80 7.53
N ASN A 111 2.37 -17.12 7.76
CA ASN A 111 3.12 -18.07 6.92
C ASN A 111 2.49 -18.27 5.53
N GLU A 112 1.25 -17.81 5.34
CA GLU A 112 0.45 -18.01 4.14
C GLU A 112 -0.26 -16.71 3.74
N ILE A 113 -0.58 -16.61 2.45
CA ILE A 113 -1.39 -15.50 1.91
C ILE A 113 -2.85 -15.78 2.19
N ILE A 114 -3.52 -14.82 2.79
CA ILE A 114 -4.94 -14.92 3.13
C ILE A 114 -5.74 -14.17 2.08
N TYR A 115 -6.57 -14.89 1.33
CA TYR A 115 -7.58 -14.31 0.46
C TYR A 115 -8.79 -13.88 1.29
N GLY A 116 -8.70 -12.67 1.87
CA GLY A 116 -9.70 -12.16 2.78
C GLY A 116 -10.88 -11.46 2.11
N SER A 117 -12.00 -11.36 2.83
CA SER A 117 -13.18 -10.55 2.47
C SER A 117 -13.01 -9.06 2.80
N SER A 118 -12.02 -8.71 3.63
CA SER A 118 -11.74 -7.33 4.04
C SER A 118 -10.26 -7.15 4.32
N PHE A 119 -9.76 -5.94 4.07
CA PHE A 119 -8.38 -5.54 4.36
C PHE A 119 -8.35 -4.16 5.00
N ARG A 120 -7.45 -3.99 5.96
CA ARG A 120 -7.15 -2.69 6.59
C ARG A 120 -5.65 -2.52 6.69
N ALA A 121 -5.15 -1.35 6.32
CA ALA A 121 -3.79 -0.91 6.62
C ALA A 121 -3.83 0.42 7.37
N GLU A 122 -2.87 0.59 8.28
CA GLU A 122 -2.67 1.82 9.03
C GLU A 122 -1.20 2.24 8.98
N LEU A 123 -0.98 3.56 8.87
CA LEU A 123 0.32 4.18 9.09
C LEU A 123 0.23 5.00 10.37
N ILE A 124 1.11 4.73 11.34
CA ILE A 124 0.99 5.21 12.71
C ILE A 124 2.21 6.08 13.05
N ASP A 125 1.95 7.32 13.44
CA ASP A 125 2.94 8.23 14.03
C ASP A 125 2.70 8.31 15.54
N SER A 126 3.50 7.57 16.31
CA SER A 126 3.40 7.55 17.78
C SER A 126 3.87 8.83 18.44
N ARG A 127 4.74 9.62 17.77
CA ARG A 127 5.26 10.90 18.29
C ARG A 127 4.19 11.98 18.25
N LEU A 128 3.36 11.99 17.20
CA LEU A 128 2.25 12.93 17.05
C LEU A 128 0.89 12.34 17.47
N GLY A 129 0.85 11.05 17.85
CA GLY A 129 -0.37 10.39 18.35
C GLY A 129 -1.48 10.26 17.30
N ARG A 130 -1.12 10.11 16.02
CA ARG A 130 -2.06 10.08 14.89
C ARG A 130 -1.84 8.87 13.99
N ARG A 131 -2.84 8.55 13.16
CA ARG A 131 -2.74 7.48 12.16
C ARG A 131 -3.48 7.84 10.87
N LEU A 132 -3.03 7.28 9.75
CA LEU A 132 -3.81 7.17 8.51
C LEU A 132 -4.39 5.77 8.43
N THR A 133 -5.59 5.63 7.89
CA THR A 133 -6.25 4.34 7.69
C THR A 133 -6.70 4.19 6.24
N CYS A 134 -6.43 3.02 5.67
CA CYS A 134 -6.97 2.55 4.40
C CYS A 134 -7.70 1.24 4.67
N GLU A 135 -9.03 1.22 4.49
CA GLU A 135 -9.86 0.04 4.74
C GLU A 135 -10.87 -0.14 3.62
N TYR A 136 -11.04 -1.37 3.16
CA TYR A 136 -12.03 -1.71 2.14
C TYR A 136 -12.44 -3.18 2.26
N LYS A 137 -13.62 -3.47 1.69
CA LYS A 137 -14.10 -4.84 1.49
C LYS A 137 -13.62 -5.36 0.14
N VAL A 138 -13.22 -6.61 0.13
CA VAL A 138 -12.84 -7.34 -1.08
C VAL A 138 -14.10 -8.03 -1.60
N VAL A 139 -14.53 -7.65 -2.79
CA VAL A 139 -15.62 -8.33 -3.49
C VAL A 139 -14.98 -9.15 -4.61
N ARG A 140 -15.12 -10.48 -4.55
CA ARG A 140 -14.76 -11.32 -5.70
C ARG A 140 -15.70 -11.01 -6.85
N LEU A 141 -15.09 -10.93 -8.02
CA LEU A 141 -15.75 -10.58 -9.24
C LEU A 141 -16.09 -11.89 -9.97
N ASP A 142 -17.29 -12.39 -9.71
CA ASP A 142 -17.73 -13.73 -10.09
C ASP A 142 -18.19 -13.83 -11.57
N TYR A 143 -17.49 -13.17 -12.49
CA TYR A 143 -17.87 -13.15 -13.92
C TYR A 143 -17.10 -14.10 -14.83
N LEU A 144 -16.21 -14.92 -14.26
CA LEU A 144 -15.67 -16.09 -14.94
C LEU A 144 -16.11 -17.33 -14.17
N GLU A 145 -17.00 -18.11 -14.77
CA GLU A 145 -17.16 -19.51 -14.38
C GLU A 145 -15.79 -20.17 -14.51
N ASP A 146 -15.43 -21.00 -13.53
CA ASP A 146 -14.43 -22.05 -13.72
C ASP A 146 -14.76 -22.72 -15.04
N VAL A 147 -13.93 -22.51 -16.07
CA VAL A 147 -13.96 -23.38 -17.26
C VAL A 147 -13.38 -24.70 -16.77
N GLY A 148 -14.24 -25.45 -16.08
CA GLY A 148 -13.94 -26.75 -15.54
C GLY A 148 -13.65 -27.75 -16.66
N SER A 149 -12.72 -28.65 -16.33
CA SER A 149 -12.22 -29.85 -17.03
C SER A 149 -11.32 -29.66 -18.25
#